data_AF-A0A952K3G7-F1
#
_entry.id   AF-A0A952K3G7-F1
#
_cell.length_a   1.000
_cell.length_b   1.000
_cell.length_c   1.000
_cell.angle_alpha   90.00
_cell.angle_beta   90.00
_cell.angle_gamma   90.00
#
_symmetry.space_group_name_H-M   'P 1'
#
loop_
_entity.id
_entity.type
_entity.pdbx_description
1 polymer ?
#
loop_
_entity_poly.entity_id
_entity_poly.type
_entity_poly.pdbx_seq_one_letter_code
_entity_poly.pdbx_strand_id
1 'polypeptide(L)'
;MAITRINYLEILSGAANNAKLEVKKYLQQYPVIELHTAAVTIANNLAKKYQVGSKQKIDFLIAAIAIANKLPLLTENNKDFPYKELKLIPYKISFWS
;
A
#
# COMPACT_ATOMS: atom_id res chain seq x y z
N MET A 1 10.30 -9.15 -1.02
CA MET A 1 9.36 -8.03 -1.26
C MET A 1 7.96 -8.56 -1.05
N ALA A 2 7.06 -7.80 -0.44
CA ALA A 2 5.69 -8.21 -0.13
C ALA A 2 4.72 -7.09 -0.55
N ILE A 3 3.44 -7.43 -0.72
CA ILE A 3 2.38 -6.47 -1.04
C ILE A 3 1.32 -6.50 0.05
N THR A 4 0.64 -5.38 0.29
CA THR A 4 -0.50 -5.40 1.21
C THR A 4 -1.72 -5.98 0.51
N ARG A 5 -2.67 -6.52 1.29
CA ARG A 5 -3.99 -6.93 0.78
C ARG A 5 -4.72 -5.78 0.07
N ILE A 6 -4.44 -4.55 0.49
CA ILE A 6 -4.98 -3.33 -0.12
C ILE A 6 -4.41 -3.13 -1.53
N ASN A 7 -3.08 -3.18 -1.70
CA ASN A 7 -2.46 -3.12 -3.03
C ASN A 7 -2.96 -4.24 -3.95
N TYR A 8 -3.10 -5.45 -3.39
CA TYR A 8 -3.62 -6.59 -4.14
C TYR A 8 -5.04 -6.30 -4.67
N LEU A 9 -5.92 -5.73 -3.83
CA LEU A 9 -7.27 -5.35 -4.22
C LEU A 9 -7.26 -4.26 -5.29
N GLU A 10 -6.46 -3.20 -5.13
CA GLU A 10 -6.36 -2.11 -6.10
C GLU A 10 -5.94 -2.63 -7.47
N ILE A 11 -4.85 -3.40 -7.53
CA ILE A 11 -4.32 -3.94 -8.78
C ILE A 11 -5.34 -4.86 -9.46
N LEU A 12 -6.00 -5.75 -8.71
CA LEU A 12 -7.00 -6.65 -9.28
C LEU A 12 -8.27 -5.91 -9.73
N SER A 13 -8.65 -4.85 -9.02
CA SER A 13 -9.83 -4.03 -9.36
C SER A 13 -9.60 -3.16 -10.59
N GLY A 14 -8.37 -2.64 -10.77
CA GLY A 14 -7.97 -1.86 -11.95
C GLY A 14 -7.68 -2.71 -13.20
N ALA A 15 -7.50 -4.02 -13.04
CA ALA A 15 -7.28 -4.93 -14.17
C ALA A 15 -8.54 -5.10 -15.03
N ALA A 16 -8.37 -5.03 -16.35
CA ALA A 16 -9.41 -5.41 -17.31
C ALA A 16 -9.84 -6.87 -17.11
N ASN A 17 -11.11 -7.19 -17.39
CA ASN A 17 -11.67 -8.51 -17.09
C ASN A 17 -10.89 -9.67 -17.74
N ASN A 18 -10.41 -9.50 -18.97
CA ASN A 18 -9.59 -10.48 -19.68
C ASN A 18 -8.17 -10.63 -19.07
N ALA A 19 -7.66 -9.63 -18.36
CA ALA A 19 -6.33 -9.63 -17.74
C ALA A 19 -6.33 -10.08 -16.26
N LYS A 20 -7.49 -10.13 -15.58
CA LYS A 20 -7.59 -10.44 -14.14
C LYS A 20 -6.92 -11.75 -13.74
N LEU A 21 -7.03 -12.79 -14.56
CA LEU A 21 -6.41 -14.09 -14.27
C LEU A 21 -4.88 -14.02 -14.32
N GLU A 22 -4.34 -13.32 -15.30
CA GLU A 22 -2.89 -13.13 -15.46
C GLU A 22 -2.33 -12.26 -14.33
N VAL A 23 -3.01 -11.17 -14.00
CA VAL A 23 -2.68 -10.32 -12.86
C VAL A 23 -2.69 -11.12 -11.56
N LYS A 24 -3.72 -11.94 -11.33
CA LYS A 24 -3.78 -12.83 -10.15
C LYS A 24 -2.57 -13.76 -10.09
N LYS A 25 -2.19 -14.39 -11.20
CA LYS A 25 -1.01 -15.28 -11.28
C LYS A 25 0.27 -14.51 -11.00
N TYR A 26 0.42 -13.31 -11.57
CA TYR A 26 1.59 -12.46 -11.33
C TYR A 26 1.70 -12.07 -9.85
N LEU A 27 0.59 -11.76 -9.18
CA LEU A 27 0.62 -11.36 -7.77
C LEU A 27 0.94 -12.52 -6.80
N GLN A 28 0.75 -13.78 -7.21
CA GLN A 28 0.98 -14.96 -6.34
C GLN A 28 2.43 -15.12 -5.88
N GLN A 29 3.40 -14.54 -6.60
CA GLN A 29 4.81 -14.59 -6.20
C GLN A 29 5.13 -13.72 -4.97
N TYR A 30 4.24 -12.78 -4.61
CA TYR A 30 4.45 -11.87 -3.49
C TYR A 30 3.65 -12.34 -2.27
N PRO A 31 4.28 -12.48 -1.09
CA PRO A 31 3.55 -12.62 0.16
C PRO A 31 2.58 -11.46 0.33
N VAL A 32 1.34 -11.77 0.69
CA VAL A 32 0.30 -10.77 0.93
C VAL A 32 0.19 -10.50 2.43
N ILE A 33 0.37 -9.24 2.82
CA ILE A 33 0.22 -8.79 4.20
C ILE A 33 -1.23 -8.33 4.41
N GLU A 34 -1.95 -9.04 5.26
CA GLU A 34 -3.36 -8.77 5.53
C GLU A 34 -3.58 -7.48 6.32
N LEU A 35 -4.77 -6.89 6.14
CA LEU A 35 -5.28 -5.91 7.08
C LEU A 35 -5.76 -6.64 8.35
N HIS A 36 -5.16 -6.32 9.49
CA HIS A 36 -5.48 -6.94 10.78
C HIS A 36 -5.73 -5.87 11.85
N THR A 37 -6.20 -6.30 13.04
CA THR A 37 -6.63 -5.38 14.12
C THR A 37 -5.58 -4.33 14.48
N ALA A 38 -4.31 -4.72 14.65
CA ALA A 38 -3.25 -3.75 14.96
C ALA A 38 -3.04 -2.70 13.83
N ALA A 39 -3.16 -3.09 12.56
CA ALA A 39 -3.10 -2.15 11.45
C ALA A 39 -4.30 -1.18 11.47
N VAL A 40 -5.50 -1.67 11.80
CA VAL A 40 -6.69 -0.80 11.97
C VAL A 40 -6.51 0.17 13.15
N THR A 41 -5.93 -0.27 14.27
CA THR A 41 -5.59 0.63 15.39
C THR A 41 -4.61 1.72 14.98
N ILE A 42 -3.56 1.36 14.22
CA ILE A 42 -2.61 2.35 13.67
C ILE A 42 -3.32 3.31 12.72
N ALA A 43 -4.18 2.81 11.83
CA ALA A 43 -4.98 3.64 10.94
C ALA A 43 -5.80 4.66 11.75
N ASN A 44 -6.55 4.24 12.76
CA ASN A 44 -7.31 5.16 13.61
C ASN A 44 -6.42 6.24 14.28
N ASN A 45 -5.20 5.87 14.69
CA ASN A 45 -4.26 6.83 15.28
C ASN A 45 -3.72 7.82 14.25
N LEU A 46 -3.42 7.36 13.03
CA LEU A 46 -3.02 8.25 11.94
C LEU A 46 -4.16 9.21 11.56
N ALA A 47 -5.41 8.74 11.51
CA ALA A 47 -6.58 9.56 11.17
C ALA A 47 -6.81 10.72 12.16
N LYS A 48 -6.40 10.54 13.42
CA LYS A 48 -6.45 11.60 14.44
C LYS A 48 -5.38 12.66 14.26
N LYS A 49 -4.23 12.31 13.65
CA LYS A 49 -3.04 13.16 13.54
C LYS A 49 -2.92 13.84 12.18
N TYR A 50 -3.39 13.19 11.12
CA TYR A 50 -3.20 13.60 9.75
C TYR A 50 -4.57 13.72 9.07
N GLN A 51 -4.78 14.80 8.31
CA GLN A 51 -5.94 14.89 7.44
C GLN A 51 -5.77 13.90 6.29
N VAL A 52 -6.68 12.93 6.19
CA VAL A 52 -6.70 11.98 5.08
C VAL A 52 -7.59 12.55 3.98
N GLY A 53 -6.98 12.99 2.89
CA GLY A 53 -7.73 13.44 1.72
C GLY A 53 -8.55 12.29 1.11
N SER A 54 -9.65 12.61 0.43
CA SER A 54 -10.52 11.60 -0.19
C SER A 54 -9.77 10.67 -1.16
N LYS A 55 -8.75 11.19 -1.83
CA LYS A 55 -7.89 10.44 -2.77
C LYS A 55 -6.86 9.52 -2.09
N GLN A 56 -6.54 9.73 -0.81
CA GLN A 56 -5.47 9.03 -0.08
C GLN A 56 -6.02 7.94 0.86
N LYS A 57 -7.34 7.68 0.84
CA LYS A 57 -7.97 6.74 1.77
C LYS A 57 -7.41 5.32 1.65
N ILE A 58 -6.97 4.92 0.46
CA ILE A 58 -6.43 3.58 0.22
C ILE A 58 -4.95 3.52 0.61
N ASP A 59 -4.15 4.50 0.19
CA ASP A 59 -2.75 4.69 0.60
C ASP A 59 -2.58 4.72 2.12
N PHE A 60 -3.54 5.34 2.80
CA PHE A 60 -3.61 5.39 4.26
C PHE A 60 -3.65 4.00 4.91
N LEU A 61 -4.41 3.06 4.35
CA LEU A 61 -4.48 1.69 4.87
C LEU A 61 -3.20 0.91 4.56
N ILE A 62 -2.58 1.15 3.41
CA ILE A 62 -1.28 0.58 3.04
C ILE A 62 -0.21 1.01 4.05
N ALA A 63 -0.15 2.31 4.36
CA ALA A 63 0.75 2.86 5.37
C ALA A 63 0.52 2.25 6.75
N ALA A 64 -0.74 2.11 7.16
CA ALA A 64 -1.09 1.55 8.45
C ALA A 64 -0.67 0.08 8.60
N ILE A 65 -0.83 -0.72 7.54
CA ILE A 65 -0.34 -2.11 7.49
C ILE A 65 1.18 -2.15 7.61
N ALA A 66 1.89 -1.30 6.85
CA ALA A 66 3.35 -1.26 6.88
C ALA A 66 3.90 -0.87 8.27
N ILE A 67 3.34 0.17 8.90
CA ILE A 67 3.73 0.60 10.25
C ILE A 67 3.45 -0.50 11.28
N ALA A 68 2.27 -1.12 11.24
CA ALA A 68 1.90 -2.16 12.20
C ALA A 68 2.82 -3.38 12.13
N ASN A 69 3.34 -3.69 10.94
CA ASN A 69 4.28 -4.79 10.71
C ASN A 69 5.75 -4.35 10.82
N LYS A 70 6.03 -3.09 11.14
CA LYS A 70 7.38 -2.49 11.20
C LYS A 70 8.17 -2.66 9.90
N LEU A 71 7.47 -2.61 8.77
CA LEU A 71 8.06 -2.75 7.44
C LEU A 71 8.22 -1.39 6.78
N PRO A 72 9.33 -1.16 6.04
CA PRO A 72 9.41 0.01 5.19
C PRO A 72 8.46 -0.10 4.00
N LEU A 73 7.97 1.04 3.51
CA LEU A 73 7.13 1.11 2.32
C LEU A 73 7.95 1.59 1.11
N LEU A 74 8.00 0.76 0.07
CA LEU A 74 8.55 1.13 -1.24
C LEU A 74 7.50 1.95 -2.01
N THR A 75 7.84 3.15 -2.46
CA THR A 75 6.88 4.01 -3.19
C THR A 75 7.58 5.01 -4.11
N GLU A 76 6.92 5.37 -5.20
CA GLU A 76 7.32 6.50 -6.05
C GLU A 76 6.72 7.83 -5.56
N ASN A 77 5.64 7.74 -4.80
CA ASN A 77 4.80 8.87 -4.39
C ASN A 77 5.06 9.26 -2.95
N ASN A 78 6.33 9.55 -2.60
CA ASN A 78 6.71 9.89 -1.21
C ASN A 78 5.84 11.00 -0.58
N LYS A 79 5.35 11.93 -1.40
CA LYS A 79 4.51 13.07 -0.98
C LYS A 79 3.14 12.63 -0.46
N ASP A 80 2.64 11.48 -0.92
CA ASP A 80 1.34 10.93 -0.51
C ASP A 80 1.39 10.21 0.84
N PHE A 81 2.60 10.01 1.38
CA PHE A 81 2.84 9.36 2.66
C PHE A 81 3.51 10.30 3.67
N PRO A 82 2.83 11.35 4.17
CA PRO A 82 3.40 12.32 5.11
C PRO A 82 3.56 11.79 6.55
N TYR A 83 3.42 10.48 6.76
CA TYR A 83 3.38 9.84 8.07
C TYR A 83 4.79 9.68 8.63
N LYS A 84 5.11 10.41 9.71
CA LYS A 84 6.43 10.36 10.37
C LYS A 84 6.78 8.97 10.92
N GLU A 85 5.76 8.20 11.27
CA GLU A 85 5.89 6.84 11.78
C GLU A 85 6.25 5.82 10.69
N LEU A 86 6.12 6.17 9.41
CA LEU A 86 6.37 5.29 8.28
C LEU A 86 7.78 5.50 7.72
N LYS A 87 8.56 4.41 7.65
CA LYS A 87 9.83 4.42 6.93
C LYS A 87 9.57 4.25 5.43
N LEU A 88 9.88 5.28 4.63
CA LEU A 88 9.78 5.22 3.18
C LEU A 88 11.09 4.77 2.54
N ILE A 89 10.99 3.94 1.52
CA ILE A 89 12.07 3.66 0.57
C ILE A 89 11.63 4.26 -0.76
N PRO A 90 12.24 5.37 -1.19
CA PRO A 90 11.89 5.96 -2.48
C PRO A 90 12.31 5.02 -3.61
N TYR A 91 11.39 4.81 -4.55
CA TYR A 91 11.67 4.11 -5.81
C TYR A 91 11.43 5.07 -6.97
N LYS A 92 12.20 4.90 -8.04
CA LYS A 92 12.01 5.63 -9.30
C LYS A 92 12.05 4.62 -10.43
N ILE A 93 10.91 4.35 -11.06
CA ILE A 93 10.89 3.65 -12.33
C ILE A 93 11.31 4.66 -13.40
N SER A 94 12.48 4.41 -14.01
CA SER A 94 12.87 5.09 -15.24
C SER A 94 12.30 4.33 -16.43
N PHE A 95 11.26 4.87 -17.07
CA PHE A 95 10.80 4.37 -18.37
C PHE A 95 11.63 5.00 -19.50
N TRP A 96 12.94 4.74 -19.54
CA TRP A 96 13.81 5.13 -20.66
C TRP A 96 14.99 4.16 -20.82
N SER A 97 14.93 3.37 -21.89
CA SER A 97 16.03 3.11 -22.84
C SER A 97 15.42 2.63 -24.14
#